data_AF-A0AAV7WPJ4-F1
#
_entry.id   AF-A0AAV7WPJ4-F1
#
_cell.length_a   1.000
_cell.length_b   1.000
_cell.length_c   1.000
_cell.angle_alpha   90.00
_cell.angle_beta   90.00
_cell.angle_gamma   90.00
#
_symmetry.space_group_name_H-M   'P 1'
#
loop_
_entity.id
_entity.type
_entity.pdbx_description
1 polymer ?
#
loop_
_entity_poly.entity_id
_entity_poly.type
_entity_poly.pdbx_seq_one_letter_code
_entity_poly.pdbx_strand_id
1 'polypeptide(L)'
;MFSTYLLAIAGDRYTPVWKQAILLHHLGAEGRRIYDDLPEIPLGTGDGHPTNVYEMSLLMLEKHFTPKLSIVFERHKFFSRVQGQDEDIMSFVATLRGLAVTCDFRDLSDSLIRDQIVRCTNNKKVKEKLLSMDTTLEESIQVARSMEHTATWMKEIEKSSTQLRDTDDKSTI
;
A
#
# COMPACT_ATOMS: atom_id res chain seq x y z
N MET A 1 -5.59 -12.07 13.90
CA MET A 1 -6.82 -12.32 14.69
C MET A 1 -6.76 -13.61 15.49
N PHE A 2 -6.47 -14.77 14.88
CA PHE A 2 -6.44 -16.06 15.61
C PHE A 2 -5.35 -16.14 16.70
N SER A 3 -4.11 -15.70 16.43
CA SER A 3 -3.04 -15.67 17.46
C SER A 3 -3.37 -14.73 18.62
N THR A 4 -4.02 -13.60 18.35
CA THR A 4 -4.51 -12.67 19.37
C THR A 4 -5.60 -13.30 20.24
N TYR A 5 -6.52 -14.05 19.62
CA TYR A 5 -7.54 -14.81 20.33
C TYR A 5 -6.92 -15.86 21.26
N LEU A 6 -5.97 -16.66 20.76
CA LEU A 6 -5.26 -17.66 21.58
C LEU A 6 -4.50 -17.02 22.76
N LEU A 7 -3.86 -15.88 22.53
CA LEU A 7 -3.18 -15.11 23.57
C LEU A 7 -4.16 -14.59 24.63
N ALA A 8 -5.34 -14.12 24.20
CA ALA A 8 -6.34 -13.56 25.11
C ALA A 8 -6.98 -14.62 26.02
N ILE A 9 -7.20 -15.85 25.54
CA ILE A 9 -7.87 -16.90 26.33
C ILE A 9 -6.93 -17.61 27.31
N ALA A 10 -5.64 -17.79 26.98
CA ALA A 10 -4.73 -18.54 27.84
C ALA A 10 -3.26 -18.09 27.84
N GLY A 11 -2.93 -17.00 27.14
CA GLY A 11 -1.55 -16.56 26.99
C GLY A 11 -0.73 -17.55 26.16
N ASP A 12 0.57 -17.69 26.48
CA ASP A 12 1.46 -18.62 25.78
C ASP A 12 1.48 -20.03 26.37
N ARG A 13 0.44 -20.40 27.12
CA ARG A 13 0.38 -21.68 27.84
C ARG A 13 0.02 -22.88 26.95
N TYR A 14 -0.43 -22.63 25.72
CA TYR A 14 -0.76 -23.72 24.79
C TYR A 14 0.47 -24.23 24.05
N THR A 15 0.71 -25.53 24.16
CA THR A 15 1.69 -26.22 23.32
C THR A 15 1.32 -26.10 21.83
N PRO A 16 2.28 -26.25 20.90
CA PRO A 16 2.00 -26.24 19.46
C PRO A 16 0.90 -27.22 19.02
N VAL A 17 0.85 -28.41 19.60
CA VAL A 17 -0.18 -29.43 19.29
C VAL A 17 -1.57 -28.93 19.65
N TRP A 18 -1.71 -28.27 20.80
CA TRP A 18 -2.98 -27.67 21.23
C TRP A 18 -3.39 -26.51 20.32
N LYS A 19 -2.45 -25.62 19.95
CA LYS A 19 -2.70 -24.51 19.01
C LYS A 19 -3.19 -25.04 17.65
N GLN A 20 -2.58 -26.12 17.14
CA GLN A 20 -3.00 -26.80 15.92
C GLN A 20 -4.40 -27.42 16.04
N ALA A 21 -4.70 -28.13 17.12
CA ALA A 21 -6.01 -28.75 17.31
C ALA A 21 -7.14 -27.70 17.33
N ILE A 22 -6.92 -26.59 18.04
CA ILE A 22 -7.90 -25.48 18.11
C ILE A 22 -8.08 -24.85 16.73
N LEU A 23 -6.99 -24.64 15.98
CA LEU A 23 -7.03 -24.12 14.61
C LEU A 23 -7.89 -25.00 13.72
N LEU A 24 -7.57 -26.29 13.63
CA LEU A 24 -8.28 -27.25 12.79
C LEU A 24 -9.75 -27.43 13.19
N HIS A 25 -10.08 -27.25 14.48
CA HIS A 25 -11.46 -27.24 14.94
C HIS A 25 -12.23 -26.03 14.40
N HIS A 26 -11.64 -24.83 14.46
CA HIS A 26 -12.27 -23.60 13.99
C HIS A 26 -12.37 -23.50 12.46
N LEU A 27 -11.54 -24.24 11.71
CA LEU A 27 -11.70 -24.36 10.25
C LEU A 27 -13.01 -25.06 9.83
N GLY A 28 -13.64 -25.81 10.74
CA GLY A 28 -14.84 -26.58 10.44
C GLY A 28 -14.57 -27.80 9.54
N ALA A 29 -15.63 -28.54 9.21
CA ALA A 29 -15.53 -29.81 8.49
C ALA A 29 -14.89 -29.66 7.10
N GLU A 30 -15.31 -28.64 6.33
CA GLU A 30 -14.76 -28.40 4.99
C GLU A 30 -13.31 -27.91 5.04
N GLY A 31 -12.97 -27.01 5.97
CA GLY A 31 -11.60 -26.53 6.13
C GLY A 31 -10.64 -27.64 6.59
N ARG A 32 -11.12 -28.57 7.43
CA ARG A 32 -10.36 -29.75 7.82
C ARG A 32 -10.16 -30.72 6.65
N ARG A 33 -11.18 -30.97 5.82
CA ARG A 33 -11.01 -31.80 4.62
C ARG A 33 -9.94 -31.23 3.70
N ILE A 34 -9.99 -29.93 3.44
CA ILE A 34 -8.98 -29.24 2.63
C ILE A 34 -7.59 -29.42 3.24
N TYR A 35 -7.44 -29.20 4.54
CA TYR A 35 -6.17 -29.34 5.25
C TYR A 35 -5.57 -30.74 5.11
N ASP A 36 -6.39 -31.78 5.28
CA ASP A 36 -5.94 -33.18 5.21
C ASP A 36 -5.47 -33.56 3.78
N ASP A 37 -5.93 -32.84 2.75
CA ASP A 37 -5.50 -33.01 1.35
C ASP A 37 -4.22 -32.22 0.98
N LEU A 38 -3.71 -31.35 1.88
CA LEU A 38 -2.54 -30.51 1.60
C LEU A 38 -1.22 -31.29 1.69
N PRO A 39 -0.23 -30.98 0.85
CA PRO A 39 1.09 -31.59 0.95
C PRO A 39 1.80 -31.13 2.23
N GLU A 40 2.27 -32.09 3.02
CA GLU A 40 3.05 -31.81 4.23
C GLU A 40 4.35 -31.05 3.91
N ILE A 41 4.68 -30.07 4.75
CA ILE A 41 5.93 -29.31 4.68
C ILE A 41 6.85 -29.83 5.79
N PRO A 42 8.06 -30.32 5.46
CA PRO A 42 8.99 -30.82 6.47
C PRO A 42 9.32 -29.76 7.52
N LEU A 43 9.37 -30.18 8.79
CA LEU A 43 9.90 -29.35 9.86
C LEU A 43 11.41 -29.16 9.65
N GLY A 44 11.89 -27.95 9.88
CA GLY A 44 13.29 -27.58 9.68
C GLY A 44 13.80 -26.64 10.76
N THR A 45 15.11 -26.50 10.84
CA THR A 45 15.80 -25.65 11.83
C THR A 45 16.43 -24.39 11.20
N GLY A 46 16.15 -24.10 9.92
CA GLY A 46 16.68 -22.94 9.20
C GLY A 46 15.67 -21.81 9.04
N ASP A 47 16.16 -20.63 8.64
CA ASP A 47 15.35 -19.44 8.40
C ASP A 47 14.21 -19.75 7.40
N GLY A 48 12.97 -19.48 7.80
CA GLY A 48 11.77 -19.66 6.99
C GLY A 48 11.14 -21.06 7.00
N HIS A 49 11.67 -22.01 7.78
CA HIS A 49 11.03 -23.33 7.93
C HIS A 49 10.14 -23.37 9.18
N PRO A 50 9.00 -24.08 9.12
CA PRO A 50 8.18 -24.27 10.31
C PRO A 50 8.96 -25.07 11.35
N THR A 51 9.05 -24.53 12.56
CA THR A 51 9.80 -25.15 13.67
C THR A 51 8.94 -26.13 14.48
N ASN A 52 7.62 -26.08 14.30
CA ASN A 52 6.66 -26.91 14.99
C ASN A 52 5.40 -27.16 14.14
N VAL A 53 4.58 -28.11 14.59
CA VAL A 53 3.36 -28.56 13.88
C VAL A 53 2.33 -27.45 13.65
N TYR A 54 2.26 -26.46 14.54
CA TYR A 54 1.33 -25.33 14.41
C TYR A 54 1.78 -24.37 13.31
N GLU A 55 3.06 -24.00 13.30
CA GLU A 55 3.65 -23.17 12.24
C GLU A 55 3.56 -23.85 10.87
N MET A 56 3.81 -25.17 10.82
CA MET A 56 3.64 -25.97 9.60
C MET A 56 2.20 -25.88 9.09
N SER A 57 1.23 -26.06 9.98
CA SER A 57 -0.19 -26.00 9.62
C SER A 57 -0.60 -24.63 9.10
N LEU A 58 -0.13 -23.56 9.76
CA LEU A 58 -0.36 -22.19 9.30
C LEU A 58 0.23 -21.96 7.91
N LEU A 59 1.46 -22.39 7.66
CA LEU A 59 2.13 -22.21 6.38
C LEU A 59 1.44 -22.99 5.24
N MET A 60 1.00 -24.23 5.51
CA MET A 60 0.24 -25.03 4.55
C MET A 60 -1.07 -24.34 4.18
N LEU A 61 -1.82 -23.89 5.18
CA LEU A 61 -3.08 -23.17 4.99
C LEU A 61 -2.87 -21.83 4.28
N GLU A 62 -1.87 -21.07 4.68
CA GLU A 62 -1.51 -19.79 4.05
C GLU A 62 -1.17 -19.99 2.58
N LYS A 63 -0.34 -20.99 2.24
CA LYS A 63 0.02 -21.29 0.85
C LYS A 63 -1.17 -21.74 0.00
N HIS A 64 -2.15 -22.41 0.61
CA HIS A 64 -3.35 -22.88 -0.09
C HIS A 64 -4.40 -21.77 -0.29
N PHE A 65 -4.70 -21.02 0.77
CA PHE A 65 -5.77 -20.03 0.79
C PHE A 65 -5.31 -18.64 0.35
N THR A 66 -4.00 -18.35 0.38
CA THR A 66 -3.48 -17.14 -0.24
C THR A 66 -3.37 -17.39 -1.73
N PRO A 67 -4.22 -16.77 -2.57
CA PRO A 67 -4.00 -16.83 -4.01
C PRO A 67 -2.59 -16.32 -4.25
N LYS A 68 -1.79 -17.05 -5.06
CA LYS A 68 -0.52 -16.52 -5.56
C LYS A 68 -0.86 -15.20 -6.25
N LEU A 69 -0.59 -14.09 -5.57
CA LEU A 69 -0.71 -12.78 -6.17
C LEU A 69 0.17 -12.81 -7.41
N SER A 70 -0.46 -12.65 -8.57
CA SER A 70 0.30 -12.56 -9.80
C SER A 70 1.09 -11.26 -9.70
N ILE A 71 2.39 -11.37 -9.46
CA ILE A 71 3.30 -10.20 -9.40
C ILE A 71 3.11 -9.36 -10.68
N VAL A 72 2.85 -10.02 -11.82
CA VAL A 72 2.52 -9.35 -13.08
C VAL A 72 1.24 -8.53 -12.97
N PHE A 73 0.19 -9.06 -12.36
CA PHE A 73 -1.06 -8.34 -12.13
C PHE A 73 -0.91 -7.17 -11.15
N GLU A 74 -0.20 -7.37 -10.04
CA GLU A 74 0.04 -6.31 -9.06
C GLU A 74 0.87 -5.17 -9.66
N ARG A 75 1.92 -5.51 -10.41
CA ARG A 75 2.71 -4.52 -11.18
C ARG A 75 1.87 -3.83 -12.24
N HIS A 76 0.99 -4.55 -12.94
CA HIS A 76 0.07 -3.95 -13.91
C HIS A 76 -0.86 -2.93 -13.22
N LYS A 77 -1.41 -3.28 -12.06
CA LYS A 77 -2.25 -2.39 -11.25
C LYS A 77 -1.48 -1.14 -10.81
N PHE A 78 -0.24 -1.30 -10.36
CA PHE A 78 0.65 -0.18 -10.02
C PHE A 78 0.91 0.73 -11.22
N PHE A 79 1.35 0.19 -12.36
CA PHE A 79 1.70 1.00 -13.53
C PHE A 79 0.48 1.63 -14.23
N SER A 80 -0.71 1.06 -14.04
CA SER A 80 -1.97 1.63 -14.54
C SER A 80 -2.49 2.77 -13.68
N ARG A 81 -1.92 2.99 -12.48
CA ARG A 81 -2.39 4.00 -11.55
C ARG A 81 -1.99 5.40 -11.99
N VAL A 82 -2.98 6.24 -12.30
CA VAL A 82 -2.82 7.66 -12.67
C VAL A 82 -3.48 8.58 -11.65
N GLN A 83 -2.92 9.77 -11.38
CA GLN A 83 -3.49 10.72 -10.41
C GLN A 83 -4.94 11.08 -10.82
N GLY A 84 -5.89 11.00 -9.89
CA GLY A 84 -7.27 11.41 -10.13
C GLY A 84 -7.39 12.93 -10.36
N GLN A 85 -8.39 13.38 -11.11
CA GLN A 85 -8.53 14.79 -11.52
C GLN A 85 -8.50 15.78 -10.33
N ASP A 86 -9.10 15.40 -9.21
CA ASP A 86 -9.17 16.19 -7.98
C ASP A 86 -8.41 15.53 -6.82
N GLU A 87 -7.53 14.58 -7.13
CA GLU A 87 -6.71 13.90 -6.13
C GLU A 87 -5.45 14.71 -5.84
N ASP A 88 -5.19 15.00 -4.57
CA ASP A 88 -3.95 15.65 -4.13
C ASP A 88 -2.74 14.72 -4.24
N ILE A 89 -1.53 15.30 -4.29
CA ILE A 89 -0.31 14.50 -4.45
C ILE A 89 -0.10 13.49 -3.30
N MET A 90 -0.47 13.83 -2.07
CA MET A 90 -0.22 12.96 -0.92
C MET A 90 -1.13 11.73 -0.95
N SER A 91 -2.39 11.90 -1.32
CA SER A 91 -3.35 10.81 -1.54
C SER A 91 -2.89 9.88 -2.68
N PHE A 92 -2.39 10.47 -3.76
CA PHE A 92 -1.83 9.71 -4.88
C PHE A 92 -0.62 8.87 -4.45
N VAL A 93 0.34 9.50 -3.77
CA VAL A 93 1.55 8.85 -3.25
C VAL A 93 1.21 7.74 -2.25
N ALA A 94 0.26 7.99 -1.34
CA ALA A 94 -0.19 6.99 -0.37
C ALA A 94 -0.75 5.74 -1.09
N THR A 95 -1.55 5.94 -2.14
CA THR A 95 -2.06 4.84 -2.96
C THR A 95 -0.92 4.08 -3.65
N LEU A 96 0.03 4.80 -4.26
CA LEU A 96 1.18 4.16 -4.93
C LEU A 96 2.04 3.34 -3.96
N ARG A 97 2.31 3.86 -2.76
CA ARG A 97 3.01 3.13 -1.70
C ARG A 97 2.25 1.86 -1.32
N GLY A 98 0.93 1.94 -1.15
CA GLY A 98 0.10 0.77 -0.86
C GLY A 98 0.14 -0.30 -1.96
N LEU A 99 0.13 0.10 -3.24
CA LEU A 99 0.24 -0.82 -4.38
C LEU A 99 1.65 -1.42 -4.52
N ALA A 100 2.70 -0.67 -4.20
CA ALA A 100 4.08 -1.14 -4.32
C ALA A 100 4.41 -2.32 -3.39
N VAL A 101 3.72 -2.45 -2.24
CA VAL A 101 3.94 -3.51 -1.25
C VAL A 101 3.83 -4.91 -1.84
N THR A 102 2.90 -5.13 -2.77
CA THR A 102 2.61 -6.43 -3.38
C THR A 102 3.35 -6.66 -4.71
N CYS A 103 4.16 -5.70 -5.16
CA CYS A 103 4.77 -5.72 -6.49
C CYS A 103 6.15 -6.41 -6.58
N ASP A 104 6.74 -6.84 -5.45
CA ASP A 104 8.12 -7.34 -5.38
C ASP A 104 9.12 -6.43 -6.11
N PHE A 105 9.07 -5.12 -5.83
CA PHE A 105 10.01 -4.15 -6.41
C PHE A 105 11.36 -4.11 -5.69
N ARG A 106 11.42 -4.62 -4.46
CA ARG A 106 12.64 -4.68 -3.64
C ARG A 106 13.26 -3.28 -3.53
N ASP A 107 14.57 -3.16 -3.76
CA ASP A 107 15.34 -1.92 -3.67
C ASP A 107 14.91 -0.85 -4.69
N LEU A 108 14.10 -1.21 -5.70
CA LEU A 108 13.57 -0.28 -6.70
C LEU A 108 12.22 0.34 -6.31
N SER A 109 11.66 0.01 -5.14
CA SER A 109 10.33 0.51 -4.76
C SER A 109 10.25 2.04 -4.82
N ASP A 110 11.22 2.74 -4.21
CA ASP A 110 11.18 4.20 -4.15
C ASP A 110 11.42 4.86 -5.51
N SER A 111 12.33 4.32 -6.31
CA SER A 111 12.60 4.85 -7.67
C SER A 111 11.41 4.65 -8.59
N LEU A 112 10.73 3.50 -8.53
CA LEU A 112 9.54 3.23 -9.35
C LEU A 112 8.33 4.06 -8.92
N ILE A 113 8.15 4.31 -7.62
CA ILE A 113 7.11 5.25 -7.14
C ILE A 113 7.40 6.66 -7.66
N ARG A 114 8.65 7.12 -7.56
CA ARG A 114 9.06 8.42 -8.08
C ARG A 114 8.78 8.53 -9.59
N ASP A 115 9.19 7.53 -10.37
CA ASP A 115 8.99 7.53 -11.81
C ASP A 115 7.50 7.52 -12.17
N GLN A 116 6.66 6.83 -11.39
CA GLN A 116 5.20 6.85 -11.54
C GLN A 116 4.59 8.22 -11.18
N ILE A 117 5.10 8.91 -10.15
CA ILE A 117 4.72 10.30 -9.83
C ILE A 117 4.98 11.21 -11.03
N VAL A 118 6.21 11.15 -11.58
CA VAL A 118 6.61 11.96 -12.73
C VAL A 118 5.73 11.64 -13.94
N ARG A 119 5.51 10.35 -14.24
CA ARG A 119 4.73 9.92 -15.40
C ARG A 119 3.26 10.36 -15.29
N CYS A 120 2.66 10.20 -14.12
CA CYS A 120 1.22 10.16 -13.95
C CYS A 120 0.62 11.28 -13.11
N THR A 121 1.40 12.30 -12.76
CA THR A 121 0.85 13.54 -12.17
C THR A 121 0.01 14.32 -13.19
N ASN A 122 -1.06 14.94 -12.68
CA ASN A 122 -1.93 15.85 -13.44
C ASN A 122 -1.33 17.26 -13.61
N ASN A 123 -0.32 17.60 -12.80
CA ASN A 123 0.30 18.92 -12.84
C ASN A 123 1.51 18.95 -13.78
N LYS A 124 1.34 19.55 -14.97
CA LYS A 124 2.40 19.68 -15.98
C LYS A 124 3.64 20.41 -15.46
N LYS A 125 3.47 21.44 -14.61
CA LYS A 125 4.60 22.19 -14.05
C LYS A 125 5.40 21.34 -13.07
N VAL A 126 4.72 20.50 -12.27
CA VAL A 126 5.39 19.53 -11.38
C VAL A 126 6.17 18.54 -12.22
N LYS A 127 5.56 17.95 -13.26
CA LYS A 127 6.23 17.04 -14.20
C LYS A 127 7.48 17.68 -14.83
N GLU A 128 7.37 18.89 -15.37
CA GLU A 128 8.51 19.63 -15.94
C GLU A 128 9.62 19.85 -14.92
N LYS A 129 9.26 20.27 -13.70
CA LYS A 129 10.23 20.49 -12.63
C LYS A 129 10.95 19.21 -12.25
N LEU A 130 10.23 18.11 -12.03
CA LEU A 130 10.81 16.83 -11.64
C LEU A 130 11.69 16.22 -12.74
N LEU A 131 11.36 16.43 -14.02
CA LEU A 131 12.20 15.97 -15.14
C LEU A 131 13.53 16.74 -15.27
N SER A 132 13.62 17.93 -14.68
CA SER A 132 14.82 18.78 -14.77
C SER A 132 15.89 18.48 -13.71
N MET A 133 15.62 17.55 -12.79
CA MET A 133 16.48 17.28 -11.63
C MET A 133 16.56 15.79 -11.34
N ASP A 134 17.72 15.34 -10.87
CA ASP A 134 17.84 14.03 -10.24
C ASP A 134 17.42 14.17 -8.77
N THR A 135 16.36 13.47 -8.39
CA THR A 135 15.78 13.57 -7.04
C THR A 135 15.45 12.20 -6.48
N THR A 136 15.52 12.11 -5.16
CA THR A 136 14.94 11.01 -4.39
C THR A 136 13.42 11.08 -4.40
N LEU A 137 12.76 10.00 -3.98
CA LEU A 137 11.31 9.97 -3.83
C LEU A 137 10.82 11.08 -2.88
N GLU A 138 11.51 11.27 -1.74
CA GLU A 138 11.10 12.25 -0.74
C GLU A 138 11.23 13.69 -1.26
N GLU A 139 12.31 14.00 -1.97
CA GLU A 139 12.49 15.31 -2.62
C GLU A 139 11.43 15.56 -3.68
N SER A 140 11.11 14.54 -4.49
CA SER A 140 10.03 14.62 -5.50
C SER A 140 8.67 14.91 -4.87
N ILE A 141 8.34 14.24 -3.76
CA ILE A 141 7.09 14.46 -3.02
C ILE A 141 7.06 15.90 -2.48
N GLN A 142 8.14 16.36 -1.87
CA GLN A 142 8.22 17.70 -1.28
C GLN A 142 8.09 18.81 -2.34
N VAL A 143 8.74 18.65 -3.50
CA VAL A 143 8.59 19.58 -4.63
C VAL A 143 7.15 19.61 -5.12
N ALA A 144 6.56 18.45 -5.40
CA ALA A 144 5.19 18.35 -5.91
C ALA A 144 4.18 18.99 -4.95
N ARG A 145 4.29 18.67 -3.65
CA ARG A 145 3.44 19.23 -2.58
C ARG A 145 3.59 20.74 -2.46
N SER A 146 4.83 21.25 -2.47
CA SER A 146 5.08 22.70 -2.37
C SER A 146 4.47 23.46 -3.55
N MET A 147 4.52 22.88 -4.75
CA MET A 147 3.94 23.46 -5.96
C MET A 147 2.41 23.42 -5.96
N GLU A 148 1.77 22.37 -5.44
CA GLU A 148 0.32 22.30 -5.25
C GLU A 148 -0.19 23.37 -4.27
N HIS A 149 0.51 23.55 -3.14
CA HIS A 149 0.20 24.63 -2.19
C HIS A 149 0.35 26.01 -2.83
N THR A 150 1.48 26.25 -3.51
CA THR A 150 1.73 27.53 -4.19
C THR A 150 0.67 27.84 -5.24
N ALA A 151 0.24 26.85 -6.03
CA ALA A 151 -0.82 27.02 -7.02
C ALA A 151 -2.17 27.35 -6.38
N THR A 152 -2.46 26.77 -5.21
CA THR A 152 -3.67 27.06 -4.45
C THR A 152 -3.65 28.50 -3.93
N TRP A 153 -2.54 28.92 -3.31
CA TRP A 153 -2.38 30.30 -2.84
C TRP A 153 -2.46 31.33 -3.97
N MET A 154 -1.88 31.03 -5.15
CA MET A 154 -1.99 31.92 -6.31
C MET A 154 -3.45 32.11 -6.75
N LYS A 155 -4.25 31.04 -6.79
CA LYS A 155 -5.68 31.12 -7.12
C LYS A 155 -6.46 31.96 -6.09
N GLU A 156 -6.14 31.82 -4.80
CA GLU A 156 -6.76 32.61 -3.73
C GLU A 156 -6.41 34.10 -3.83
N ILE A 157 -5.16 34.42 -4.16
CA ILE A 157 -4.70 35.81 -4.39
C ILE A 157 -5.40 36.41 -5.61
N GLU A 158 -5.47 35.68 -6.73
CA GLU A 158 -6.15 36.14 -7.95
C GLU A 158 -7.63 36.40 -7.70
N LYS A 159 -8.31 35.48 -7.00
CA LYS A 159 -9.72 35.65 -6.63
C LYS A 159 -9.94 36.90 -5.75
N SER A 160 -9.06 37.11 -4.77
CA SER A 160 -9.12 38.27 -3.88
C SER A 160 -8.89 39.58 -4.64
N SER A 161 -7.95 39.60 -5.59
CA SER A 161 -7.67 40.78 -6.43
C SER A 161 -8.80 41.12 -7.41
N THR A 162 -9.53 40.11 -7.89
CA THR A 162 -10.67 40.30 -8.80
C THR A 162 -11.88 40.86 -8.07
N GLN A 163 -12.14 40.40 -6.83
CA GLN A 163 -13.23 40.93 -6.00
C GLN A 163 -13.05 42.39 -5.61
N LEU A 164 -11.80 42.84 -5.38
CA LEU A 164 -11.48 44.24 -5.10
C LEU A 164 -11.80 45.16 -6.30
N ARG A 165 -11.55 44.71 -7.53
CA ARG A 165 -11.89 45.47 -8.74
C ARG A 165 -13.39 45.63 -8.93
N ASP A 166 -14.17 44.58 -8.64
CA ASP A 166 -15.63 44.61 -8.79
C ASP A 166 -16.33 45.48 -7.72
N THR A 167 -15.70 45.70 -6.56
CA THR A 167 -16.23 46.59 -5.51
C THR A 167 -15.96 48.07 -5.78
N ASP A 168 -14.86 48.39 -6.47
CA ASP A 168 -14.51 49.77 -6.82
C ASP A 168 -15.42 50.31 -7.95
N ASP A 169 -15.81 49.47 -8.92
CA ASP A 169 -16.73 49.86 -10.01
C ASP A 169 -18.18 50.07 -9.56
N LYS A 170 -18.63 49.40 -8.47
CA LYS A 170 -19.99 49.57 -7.94
C LYS A 170 -20.16 50.76 -7.00
N SER A 171 -19.07 51.39 -6.57
CA SER A 171 -19.10 52.54 -5.64
C SER A 171 -19.12 53.90 -6.37
N THR A 172 -19.12 53.90 -7.71
CA THR A 172 -19.06 55.11 -8.55
C THR A 172 -20.41 55.48 -9.21
N ILE A 173 -21.53 54.87 -8.80
CA ILE A 173 -22.88 55.21 -9.30
C ILE A 173 -23.75 55.76 -8.17
#